data_AF-A0A0A9BWG7-F1
#
_entry.id   AF-A0A0A9BWG7-F1
#
_cell.length_a   1.000
_cell.length_b   1.000
_cell.length_c   1.000
_cell.angle_alpha   90.00
_cell.angle_beta   90.00
_cell.angle_gamma   90.00
#
_symmetry.space_group_name_H-M   'P 1'
#
loop_
_entity.id
_entity.type
_entity.pdbx_description
1 polymer ?
#
loop_
_entity_poly.entity_id
_entity_poly.type
_entity_poly.pdbx_seq_one_letter_code
_entity_poly.pdbx_strand_id
1 'polypeptide(L)'
;MVSEIFPLRTRGRGISFAVLTNFGSNVLVTFEFSPLQEILGPADIFFLFGAIALLALVFVILNVPETKGLSLEEIESKILK
;
A
#
# COMPACT_ATOMS: atom_id res chain seq x y z
N MET A 1 12.01 3.28 1.18
CA MET A 1 10.91 3.24 0.20
C MET A 1 9.86 4.33 0.38
N VAL A 2 8.94 4.30 1.37
CA VAL A 2 7.83 5.31 1.42
C VAL A 2 8.35 6.76 1.48
N SER A 3 9.43 7.01 2.22
CA SER A 3 10.07 8.34 2.29
C SER A 3 10.82 8.75 1.01
N GLU A 4 11.17 7.80 0.15
CA GLU A 4 11.89 8.03 -1.11
C GLU A 4 10.93 8.42 -2.25
N ILE A 5 9.67 7.99 -2.19
CA ILE A 5 8.66 8.26 -3.23
C ILE A 5 8.15 9.71 -3.17
N PHE A 6 8.17 10.34 -2.00
CA PHE A 6 7.66 11.70 -1.84
C PHE A 6 8.76 12.77 -1.98
N PRO A 7 8.53 13.82 -2.78
CA PRO A 7 9.40 14.99 -2.86
C PRO A 7 9.67 15.60 -1.49
N LEU A 8 10.87 16.16 -1.28
CA LEU A 8 11.29 16.72 0.01
C LEU A 8 10.27 17.69 0.62
N ARG A 9 9.68 18.54 -0.22
CA ARG A 9 8.70 19.57 0.19
C ARG A 9 7.39 18.99 0.74
N THR A 10 6.94 17.83 0.24
CA THR A 10 5.64 17.23 0.60
C THR A 10 5.78 15.93 1.38
N ARG A 11 7.02 15.45 1.60
CA ARG A 11 7.35 14.19 2.26
C ARG A 11 6.63 13.99 3.58
N GLY A 12 6.65 14.98 4.46
CA GLY A 12 5.99 14.88 5.77
C GLY A 12 4.50 14.54 5.64
N ARG A 13 3.78 15.26 4.77
CA ARG A 13 2.36 15.03 4.52
C ARG A 13 2.10 13.68 3.85
N GLY A 14 2.89 13.34 2.84
CA GLY A 14 2.78 12.05 2.14
C GLY A 14 2.96 10.85 3.07
N ILE A 15 3.97 10.91 3.94
CA ILE A 15 4.22 9.89 4.95
C ILE A 15 3.07 9.83 5.96
N SER A 16 2.57 10.96 6.44
CA SER A 16 1.42 10.96 7.37
C SER A 16 0.18 10.29 6.78
N PHE A 17 -0.13 10.56 5.51
CA PHE A 17 -1.23 9.87 4.82
C PHE A 17 -0.96 8.37 4.65
N ALA A 18 0.26 7.97 4.26
CA ALA A 18 0.60 6.55 4.14
C ALA A 18 0.45 5.80 5.47
N VAL A 19 0.88 6.41 6.57
CA VAL A 19 0.74 5.87 7.92
C VAL A 19 -0.73 5.80 8.32
N LEU A 20 -1.50 6.87 8.10
CA LEU A 20 -2.93 6.89 8.38
C LEU A 20 -3.69 5.80 7.63
N THR A 21 -3.41 5.64 6.34
CA THR A 21 -4.00 4.56 5.51
C THR A 21 -3.60 3.20 6.05
N ASN A 22 -2.33 2.98 6.40
CA ASN A 22 -1.88 1.70 6.94
C ASN A 22 -2.61 1.33 8.23
N PHE A 23 -2.66 2.23 9.22
CA PHE A 23 -3.37 1.96 10.47
C PHE A 23 -4.88 1.89 10.27
N GLY A 24 -5.46 2.76 9.44
CA GLY A 24 -6.88 2.74 9.10
C GLY A 24 -7.31 1.41 8.47
N SER A 25 -6.55 0.90 7.50
CA SER A 25 -6.80 -0.41 6.90
C SER A 25 -6.67 -1.55 7.90
N ASN A 26 -5.69 -1.52 8.81
CA ASN A 26 -5.58 -2.52 9.88
C ASN A 26 -6.82 -2.51 10.79
N VAL A 27 -7.29 -1.33 11.17
CA VAL A 27 -8.50 -1.16 11.99
C VAL A 27 -9.73 -1.71 11.27
N LEU A 28 -9.91 -1.35 9.99
CA LEU A 28 -11.02 -1.85 9.18
C LEU A 28 -11.01 -3.37 9.09
N VAL A 29 -9.88 -3.98 8.72
CA VAL A 29 -9.77 -5.44 8.63
C VAL A 29 -10.06 -6.09 9.98
N THR A 30 -9.54 -5.54 11.08
CA THR A 30 -9.79 -6.09 12.42
C THR A 30 -11.29 -6.11 12.78
N PHE A 31 -12.03 -5.06 12.41
CA PHE A 31 -13.47 -4.98 12.68
C PHE A 31 -14.31 -5.82 11.71
N GLU A 32 -13.95 -5.85 10.42
CA GLU A 32 -14.75 -6.50 9.39
C GLU A 32 -14.47 -7.99 9.22
N PHE A 33 -13.32 -8.48 9.71
CA PHE A 33 -12.92 -9.88 9.51
C PHE A 33 -13.94 -10.87 10.08
N SER A 34 -14.36 -10.71 11.35
CA SER A 34 -15.31 -11.65 11.97
C SER A 34 -16.68 -11.64 11.29
N PRO A 35 -17.32 -10.48 11.03
CA PRO A 35 -18.57 -10.43 10.28
C PRO A 35 -18.46 -11.04 8.87
N LEU A 36 -17.39 -10.73 8.12
CA LEU A 36 -17.19 -11.28 6.78
C LEU A 36 -16.96 -12.80 6.82
N GLN A 37 -16.24 -13.30 7.82
CA GLN A 37 -15.98 -14.72 7.98
C GLN A 37 -17.27 -15.49 8.31
N GLU A 38 -18.17 -14.92 9.10
CA GLU A 38 -19.48 -15.52 9.39
C GLU A 38 -20.38 -15.61 8.16
N ILE A 39 -20.32 -14.61 7.26
CA ILE A 39 -21.13 -14.56 6.05
C ILE A 39 -20.59 -15.46 4.94
N LEU A 40 -19.28 -15.42 4.70
CA LEU A 40 -18.61 -16.09 3.58
C LEU A 40 -18.08 -17.47 3.95
N GLY A 41 -17.84 -17.73 5.23
CA GLY A 41 -17.12 -18.91 5.68
C GLY A 41 -15.59 -18.77 5.55
N PRO A 42 -14.83 -19.67 6.21
CA PRO A 42 -13.39 -19.54 6.36
C PRO A 42 -12.61 -19.70 5.05
N ALA A 43 -13.02 -20.58 4.13
CA ALA A 43 -12.29 -20.77 2.87
C ALA A 43 -12.41 -19.54 1.97
N ASP A 44 -13.62 -19.03 1.81
CA ASP A 44 -13.91 -17.94 0.87
C ASP A 44 -13.31 -16.60 1.31
N ILE A 45 -13.22 -16.35 2.63
CA ILE A 45 -12.54 -15.15 3.13
C ILE A 45 -11.03 -15.17 2.83
N PHE A 46 -10.37 -16.34 2.93
CA PHE A 46 -8.96 -16.45 2.52
C PHE A 46 -8.76 -16.24 1.03
N PHE A 47 -9.66 -16.76 0.18
CA PHE A 47 -9.62 -16.49 -1.26
C PHE A 47 -9.84 -15.01 -1.57
N LEU A 48 -10.75 -14.32 -0.88
CA LEU A 48 -10.99 -12.89 -1.02
C LEU A 48 -9.73 -12.07 -0.70
N PHE A 49 -9.11 -12.29 0.46
CA PHE A 49 -7.86 -11.60 0.82
C PHE A 49 -6.71 -11.97 -0.12
N GLY A 50 -6.66 -13.21 -0.61
CA GLY A 50 -5.71 -13.64 -1.63
C GLY A 50 -5.89 -12.89 -2.96
N ALA A 51 -7.12 -12.70 -3.42
CA ALA A 51 -7.43 -11.92 -4.61
C ALA A 51 -7.03 -10.44 -4.44
N ILE A 52 -7.31 -9.85 -3.28
CA ILE A 52 -6.89 -8.48 -2.95
C ILE A 52 -5.35 -8.37 -2.98
N ALA A 53 -4.64 -9.35 -2.41
CA ALA A 53 -3.18 -9.38 -2.43
C ALA A 53 -2.60 -9.50 -3.85
N LEU A 54 -3.23 -10.31 -4.72
CA LEU A 54 -2.83 -10.40 -6.13
C LEU A 54 -3.07 -9.09 -6.88
N LEU A 55 -4.20 -8.42 -6.65
CA LEU A 55 -4.45 -7.10 -7.22
C LEU A 55 -3.44 -6.06 -6.74
N ALA A 56 -3.10 -6.09 -5.45
CA ALA A 56 -2.06 -5.23 -4.88
C ALA A 56 -0.69 -5.51 -5.51
N LEU A 57 -0.34 -6.78 -5.74
CA LEU A 57 0.89 -7.17 -6.42
C LEU A 57 0.94 -6.64 -7.86
N VAL A 58 -0.14 -6.79 -8.62
CA VAL A 58 -0.25 -6.25 -9.99
C VAL A 58 -0.10 -4.72 -9.96
N PHE A 59 -0.77 -4.04 -9.03
CA PHE A 59 -0.62 -2.60 -8.86
C PHE A 59 0.84 -2.20 -8.59
N VAL A 60 1.52 -2.90 -7.69
CA VAL A 60 2.93 -2.63 -7.34
C VAL A 60 3.82 -2.79 -8.57
N ILE A 61 3.69 -3.89 -9.30
CA ILE A 61 4.51 -4.17 -10.50
C ILE A 61 4.32 -3.09 -11.57
N LEU A 62 3.09 -2.58 -11.75
CA LEU A 62 2.77 -1.65 -12.82
C LEU A 62 3.01 -0.17 -12.46
N ASN A 63 2.81 0.22 -11.20
CA ASN A 63 2.73 1.63 -10.80
C ASN A 63 3.83 2.06 -9.82
N VAL A 64 4.43 1.14 -9.08
CA VAL A 64 5.44 1.50 -8.08
C VAL A 64 6.84 1.45 -8.73
N PRO A 65 7.55 2.59 -8.85
CA PRO A 65 8.87 2.60 -9.45
C PRO A 65 9.88 1.90 -8.53
N GLU A 66 10.82 1.16 -9.13
CA GLU A 66 11.96 0.61 -8.40
C GLU A 66 12.91 1.74 -7.98
N THR A 67 13.18 1.85 -6.67
CA THR A 67 14.05 2.87 -6.07
C THR A 67 15.40 2.32 -5.62
N LYS A 68 15.58 1.00 -5.63
CA LYS A 68 16.81 0.35 -5.15
C LYS A 68 18.03 0.74 -5.99
N GLY A 69 19.07 1.21 -5.29
CA GLY A 69 20.35 1.56 -5.89
C GLY A 69 20.38 2.92 -6.60
N LEU A 70 19.30 3.71 -6.49
CA LEU A 70 19.24 5.08 -7.01
C LEU A 70 19.50 6.10 -5.91
N SER A 71 20.05 7.26 -6.28
CA SER A 71 20.12 8.43 -5.40
C SER A 71 18.74 9.07 -5.21
N LEU A 72 18.57 9.88 -4.16
CA LEU A 72 17.31 10.57 -3.92
C LEU A 72 16.95 11.55 -5.05
N GLU A 73 17.94 12.20 -5.64
CA GLU A 73 17.79 13.11 -6.77
C GLU A 73 17.33 12.37 -8.03
N GLU A 74 17.87 11.17 -8.29
CA GLU A 74 17.46 10.32 -9.41
C GLU A 74 16.01 9.84 -9.26
N ILE A 75 15.61 9.47 -8.04
CA ILE A 75 14.23 9.06 -7.72
C ILE A 75 13.27 10.25 -7.91
N GLU A 76 13.61 11.42 -7.37
CA GLU A 76 12.80 12.63 -7.49
C GLU A 76 12.64 13.04 -8.96
N SER A 77 13.71 12.98 -9.77
CA SER A 77 13.63 13.24 -11.21
C SER A 77 12.75 12.22 -11.95
N LYS A 78 12.77 10.93 -11.55
CA LYS A 78 11.89 9.91 -12.15
C LYS A 78 10.42 10.11 -11.81
N ILE A 79 10.12 10.59 -10.60
CA ILE A 79 8.75 10.76 -10.10
C ILE A 79 8.13 12.09 -10.52
N LEU A 80 8.92 13.17 -10.60
CA LEU A 80 8.47 14.53 -10.94
C LEU A 80 8.58 14.88 -12.42
N LYS A 81 8.73 13.89 -13.31
CA LYS A 81 8.75 14.14 -14.77
C LYS A 81 7.52 14.90 -15.26
#